data_AF-A0A2D8RCN9-F1
#
_entry.id   AF-A0A2D8RCN9-F1
#
_cell.length_a   1.000
_cell.length_b   1.000
_cell.length_c   1.000
_cell.angle_alpha   90.00
_cell.angle_beta   90.00
_cell.angle_gamma   90.00
#
_symmetry.space_group_name_H-M   'P 1'
#
loop_
_entity.id
_entity.type
_entity.pdbx_description
1 polymer ?
#
loop_
_entity_poly.entity_id
_entity_poly.type
_entity_poly.pdbx_seq_one_letter_code
_entity_poly.pdbx_strand_id
1 'polypeptide(L)'
;MAADDFSQAETKYVLAQKAQTSAERESLAIRGLTKLSTARQQAEGFAAAAPALIDQRMLAVKSGADTARKSEFLAAEEQLETMADAFSRTAKLSPGSVGLLIAKYKDMAVSSLKSSIVLAVEQALDKARRDGIDDYAPRTLRLAEEEMLLATTTLEADRTREGKARVHAENAMRHLAHARALAQQIQIWRKRDASLEDVMLYYEEGFERAGLAADVDLDWSKGLNSAVARFTQAFKVLQAAQVPSATAGAATTPGEVSHPASTTETPRVRGPGEITLERLTAVEALFSPTEADVLLLPGGNLLIRAHGFSFDDGSAILDSSNLNLLNKLIDAIEQFPDGRLLFSGHTDNQGKAERNRRLSLERAQAVANFVGREAGIPKERIQVEGQGEDTPLAANDSADAKRFNRRIEILLRHAEAATPAAASASR
;
A
#
# COMPACT_ATOMS: atom_id res chain seq x y z
N MET A 1 48.52 20.05 11.87
CA MET A 1 48.06 19.07 12.88
C MET A 1 47.84 17.73 12.19
N ALA A 2 47.37 16.68 12.88
CA ALA A 2 47.56 15.25 12.59
C ALA A 2 48.76 14.87 11.69
N ALA A 3 48.76 15.06 10.36
CA ALA A 3 49.96 14.90 9.51
C ALA A 3 51.18 15.75 9.96
N ASP A 4 50.96 17.02 10.31
CA ASP A 4 51.98 17.90 10.88
C ASP A 4 52.25 17.59 12.37
N ASP A 5 51.29 17.01 13.10
CA ASP A 5 51.56 16.46 14.44
C ASP A 5 52.37 15.14 14.35
N PHE A 6 52.22 14.36 13.27
CA PHE A 6 53.01 13.18 12.94
C PHE A 6 54.44 13.60 12.58
N SER A 7 54.59 14.60 11.70
CA SER A 7 55.90 15.18 11.37
C SER A 7 56.57 15.84 12.58
N GLN A 8 55.82 16.50 13.48
CA GLN A 8 56.35 17.00 14.75
C GLN A 8 56.68 15.88 15.75
N ALA A 9 55.93 14.77 15.77
CA ALA A 9 56.23 13.59 16.59
C ALA A 9 57.49 12.89 16.09
N GLU A 10 57.62 12.69 14.78
CA GLU A 10 58.80 12.16 14.09
C GLU A 10 60.03 13.06 14.31
N THR A 11 59.87 14.38 14.15
CA THR A 11 60.93 15.37 14.45
C THR A 11 61.38 15.26 15.91
N LYS A 12 60.44 15.14 16.86
CA LYS A 12 60.78 14.97 18.29
C LYS A 12 61.39 13.62 18.61
N TYR A 13 61.01 12.57 17.89
CA TYR A 13 61.64 11.25 17.98
C TYR A 13 63.09 11.29 17.48
N VAL A 14 63.35 11.91 16.33
CA VAL A 14 64.71 12.13 15.79
C VAL A 14 65.56 13.02 16.72
N LEU A 15 64.96 14.04 17.34
CA LEU A 15 65.64 14.86 18.35
C LEU A 15 65.93 14.06 19.63
N ALA A 16 64.99 13.22 20.10
CA ALA A 16 65.19 12.37 21.26
C ALA A 16 66.35 11.37 21.05
N GLN A 17 66.47 10.77 19.87
CA GLN A 17 67.62 9.91 19.53
C GLN A 17 68.98 10.63 19.64
N LYS A 18 69.00 11.96 19.45
CA LYS A 18 70.21 12.80 19.51
C LYS A 18 70.43 13.47 20.87
N ALA A 19 69.49 13.34 21.82
CA ALA A 19 69.55 14.00 23.12
C ALA A 19 70.64 13.40 24.02
N GLN A 20 71.50 14.26 24.60
CA GLN A 20 72.65 13.82 25.39
C GLN A 20 72.28 13.42 26.83
N THR A 21 71.13 13.88 27.34
CA THR A 21 70.67 13.56 28.70
C THR A 21 69.39 12.72 28.69
N SER A 22 69.20 11.89 29.72
CA SER A 22 68.00 11.05 29.85
C SER A 22 66.72 11.91 29.98
N ALA A 23 66.77 12.98 30.78
CA ALA A 23 65.62 13.86 31.02
C ALA A 23 65.18 14.63 29.76
N GLU A 24 66.12 15.08 28.93
CA GLU A 24 65.82 15.72 27.65
C GLU A 24 65.19 14.72 26.66
N ARG A 25 65.75 13.51 26.58
CA ARG A 25 65.27 12.41 25.74
C ARG A 25 63.83 12.02 26.11
N GLU A 26 63.55 11.86 27.39
CA GLU A 26 62.23 11.56 27.94
C GLU A 26 61.23 12.71 27.69
N SER A 27 61.63 13.95 27.92
CA SER A 27 60.81 15.14 27.65
C SER A 27 60.45 15.29 26.15
N LEU A 28 61.36 14.95 25.24
CA LEU A 28 61.10 14.95 23.80
C LEU A 28 60.19 13.78 23.40
N ALA A 29 60.42 12.58 23.95
CA ALA A 29 59.58 11.41 23.72
C ALA A 29 58.12 11.62 24.17
N ILE A 30 57.89 12.14 25.38
CA ILE A 30 56.55 12.48 25.89
C ILE A 30 55.88 13.49 24.95
N ARG A 31 56.58 14.58 24.60
CA ARG A 31 56.05 15.62 23.70
C ARG A 31 55.82 15.13 22.26
N GLY A 32 56.47 14.05 21.84
CA GLY A 32 56.20 13.33 20.59
C GLY A 32 54.98 12.41 20.70
N LEU A 33 54.86 11.64 21.79
CA LEU A 33 53.72 10.77 22.07
C LEU A 33 52.41 11.55 22.22
N THR A 34 52.41 12.72 22.89
CA THR A 34 51.23 13.61 22.94
C THR A 34 50.80 14.05 21.53
N LYS A 35 51.76 14.34 20.66
CA LYS A 35 51.50 14.74 19.27
C LYS A 35 50.93 13.57 18.45
N LEU A 36 51.52 12.39 18.57
CA LEU A 36 51.03 11.17 17.92
C LEU A 36 49.63 10.77 18.40
N SER A 37 49.36 10.88 19.70
CA SER A 37 48.03 10.64 20.31
C SER A 37 46.99 11.63 19.79
N THR A 38 47.33 12.92 19.75
CA THR A 38 46.47 13.97 19.17
C THR A 38 46.17 13.70 17.70
N ALA A 39 47.18 13.28 16.93
CA ALA A 39 47.03 12.94 15.52
C ALA A 39 46.09 11.75 15.31
N ARG A 40 46.30 10.69 16.10
CA ARG A 40 45.47 9.48 16.09
C ARG A 40 44.01 9.77 16.42
N GLN A 41 43.76 10.55 17.48
CA GLN A 41 42.40 10.90 17.90
C GLN A 41 41.65 11.75 16.84
N GLN A 42 42.36 12.61 16.11
CA GLN A 42 41.80 13.37 14.98
C GLN A 42 41.46 12.46 13.78
N ALA A 43 42.34 11.52 13.45
CA ALA A 43 42.11 10.55 12.38
C ALA A 43 40.95 9.59 12.71
N GLU A 44 40.88 9.08 13.94
CA GLU A 44 39.78 8.24 14.43
C GLU A 44 38.43 9.00 14.41
N GLY A 45 38.41 10.28 14.78
CA GLY A 45 37.21 11.13 14.71
C GLY A 45 36.67 11.35 13.29
N PHE A 46 37.55 11.55 12.31
CA PHE A 46 37.13 11.65 10.90
C PHE A 46 36.69 10.28 10.35
N ALA A 47 37.44 9.22 10.64
CA ALA A 47 37.08 7.86 10.23
C ALA A 47 35.72 7.40 10.79
N ALA A 48 35.34 7.84 11.99
CA ALA A 48 34.03 7.58 12.57
C ALA A 48 32.88 8.37 11.90
N ALA A 49 33.15 9.57 11.37
CA ALA A 49 32.13 10.42 10.74
C ALA A 49 32.00 10.23 9.22
N ALA A 50 33.06 9.74 8.56
CA ALA A 50 33.09 9.56 7.11
C ALA A 50 31.98 8.64 6.55
N PRO A 51 31.62 7.49 7.18
CA PRO A 51 30.50 6.66 6.71
C PRO A 51 29.18 7.44 6.66
N ALA A 52 28.82 8.14 7.74
CA ALA A 52 27.58 8.91 7.80
C ALA A 52 27.55 10.06 6.78
N LEU A 53 28.70 10.67 6.48
CA LEU A 53 28.85 11.69 5.44
C LEU A 53 28.66 11.11 4.03
N ILE A 54 29.25 9.94 3.75
CA ILE A 54 29.05 9.22 2.50
C ILE A 54 27.58 8.82 2.34
N ASP A 55 26.96 8.26 3.38
CA ASP A 55 25.56 7.84 3.38
C ASP A 55 24.60 9.01 3.09
N GLN A 56 24.79 10.17 3.75
CA GLN A 56 23.95 11.35 3.48
C GLN A 56 24.19 11.93 2.08
N ARG A 57 25.44 11.94 1.59
CA ARG A 57 25.74 12.36 0.21
C ARG A 57 25.10 11.41 -0.81
N MET A 58 25.18 10.10 -0.61
CA MET A 58 24.51 9.11 -1.46
C MET A 58 22.99 9.24 -1.44
N LEU A 59 22.40 9.52 -0.27
CA LEU A 59 20.97 9.80 -0.15
C LEU A 59 20.57 11.09 -0.88
N ALA A 60 21.39 12.14 -0.81
CA ALA A 60 21.19 13.37 -1.56
C ALA A 60 21.22 13.14 -3.09
N VAL A 61 22.19 12.38 -3.60
CA VAL A 61 22.21 11.99 -5.03
C VAL A 61 20.99 11.15 -5.39
N LYS A 62 20.64 10.13 -4.58
CA LYS A 62 19.47 9.27 -4.82
C LYS A 62 18.16 10.07 -4.87
N SER A 63 18.03 11.12 -4.06
CA SER A 63 16.87 12.04 -4.06
C SER A 63 16.82 13.01 -5.25
N GLY A 64 17.84 13.00 -6.12
CA GLY A 64 17.98 13.97 -7.22
C GLY A 64 18.43 15.36 -6.79
N ALA A 65 19.01 15.54 -5.59
CA ALA A 65 19.42 16.87 -5.11
C ALA A 65 20.59 17.47 -5.93
N ASP A 66 21.41 16.63 -6.53
CA ASP A 66 22.48 16.97 -7.48
C ASP A 66 21.95 17.67 -8.76
N THR A 67 20.73 17.35 -9.16
CA THR A 67 20.05 17.95 -10.32
C THR A 67 19.07 19.05 -9.91
N ALA A 68 18.14 18.77 -8.99
CA ALA A 68 17.12 19.71 -8.53
C ALA A 68 17.69 20.88 -7.71
N ARG A 69 18.85 20.69 -7.08
CA ARG A 69 19.49 21.65 -6.17
C ARG A 69 20.97 21.87 -6.51
N LYS A 70 21.30 21.78 -7.80
CA LYS A 70 22.67 21.75 -8.35
C LYS A 70 23.64 22.77 -7.75
N SER A 71 23.23 24.02 -7.53
CA SER A 71 24.09 25.07 -6.93
C SER A 71 24.44 24.78 -5.47
N GLU A 72 23.46 24.39 -4.66
CA GLU A 72 23.66 24.02 -3.25
C GLU A 72 24.47 22.73 -3.13
N PHE A 73 24.22 21.76 -4.02
CA PHE A 73 24.95 20.50 -4.07
C PHE A 73 26.42 20.71 -4.43
N LEU A 74 26.71 21.49 -5.49
CA LEU A 74 28.08 21.83 -5.86
C LEU A 74 28.83 22.60 -4.76
N ALA A 75 28.15 23.50 -4.04
CA ALA A 75 28.74 24.18 -2.89
C ALA A 75 28.99 23.24 -1.69
N ALA A 76 28.26 22.12 -1.58
CA ALA A 76 28.56 21.06 -0.61
C ALA A 76 29.74 20.18 -1.08
N GLU A 77 29.83 19.87 -2.38
CA GLU A 77 30.97 19.13 -2.96
C GLU A 77 32.28 19.94 -2.83
N GLU A 78 32.28 21.24 -3.09
CA GLU A 78 33.45 22.12 -2.89
C GLU A 78 33.88 22.15 -1.41
N GLN A 79 32.92 22.12 -0.49
CA GLN A 79 33.21 22.00 0.94
C GLN A 79 33.75 20.62 1.31
N LEU A 80 33.25 19.54 0.69
CA LEU A 80 33.76 18.18 0.87
C LEU A 80 35.20 18.03 0.35
N GLU A 81 35.49 18.59 -0.83
CA GLU A 81 36.83 18.61 -1.43
C GLU A 81 37.79 19.42 -0.55
N THR A 82 37.40 20.64 -0.16
CA THR A 82 38.17 21.48 0.78
C THR A 82 38.42 20.75 2.10
N MET A 83 37.45 19.97 2.61
CA MET A 83 37.62 19.15 3.81
C MET A 83 38.59 17.97 3.62
N ALA A 84 38.50 17.27 2.49
CA ALA A 84 39.40 16.17 2.16
C ALA A 84 40.85 16.66 1.99
N ASP A 85 41.02 17.83 1.37
CA ASP A 85 42.33 18.47 1.19
C ASP A 85 42.87 19.08 2.49
N ALA A 86 42.00 19.67 3.32
CA ALA A 86 42.38 20.06 4.67
C ALA A 86 42.77 18.85 5.52
N PHE A 87 42.11 17.70 5.34
CA PHE A 87 42.46 16.45 6.01
C PHE A 87 43.81 15.91 5.55
N SER A 88 44.05 15.80 4.24
CA SER A 88 45.30 15.28 3.68
C SER A 88 46.53 16.15 4.03
N ARG A 89 46.36 17.48 4.08
CA ARG A 89 47.45 18.43 4.35
C ARG A 89 47.65 18.77 5.83
N THR A 90 46.57 18.87 6.61
CA THR A 90 46.62 19.44 7.98
C THR A 90 45.84 18.67 9.03
N ALA A 91 45.01 17.70 8.61
CA ALA A 91 44.26 16.72 9.38
C ALA A 91 43.47 17.22 10.61
N LYS A 92 43.26 18.55 10.73
CA LYS A 92 42.39 19.15 11.73
C LYS A 92 41.04 19.50 11.11
N LEU A 93 40.13 18.52 11.09
CA LEU A 93 38.71 18.79 10.86
C LEU A 93 38.04 19.12 12.20
N SER A 94 37.25 20.19 12.22
CA SER A 94 36.34 20.45 13.34
C SER A 94 35.20 19.43 13.26
N PRO A 95 34.89 18.67 14.34
CA PRO A 95 33.76 17.75 14.35
C PRO A 95 32.43 18.44 13.99
N GLY A 96 32.26 19.69 14.42
CA GLY A 96 31.10 20.51 14.06
C GLY A 96 31.02 20.84 12.57
N SER A 97 32.16 21.02 11.89
CA SER A 97 32.16 21.28 10.44
C SER A 97 31.76 20.04 9.62
N VAL A 98 32.16 18.83 10.03
CA VAL A 98 31.69 17.59 9.37
C VAL A 98 30.20 17.39 9.63
N GLY A 99 29.73 17.62 10.85
CA GLY A 99 28.29 17.57 11.19
C GLY A 99 27.43 18.58 10.40
N LEU A 100 27.95 19.79 10.16
CA LEU A 100 27.31 20.79 9.30
C LEU A 100 27.17 20.31 7.84
N LEU A 101 28.19 19.66 7.30
CA LEU A 101 28.15 19.13 5.92
C LEU A 101 27.19 17.94 5.80
N ILE A 102 27.17 17.04 6.80
CA ILE A 102 26.17 15.97 6.94
C ILE A 102 24.75 16.56 6.95
N ALA A 103 24.52 17.62 7.74
CA ALA A 103 23.22 18.30 7.81
C ALA A 103 22.83 18.92 6.45
N LYS A 104 23.76 19.57 5.74
CA LYS A 104 23.50 20.10 4.38
C LYS A 104 23.03 19.02 3.41
N TYR A 105 23.77 17.91 3.27
CA TYR A 105 23.35 16.83 2.36
C TYR A 105 21.99 16.25 2.75
N LYS A 106 21.75 16.07 4.05
CA LYS A 106 20.46 15.60 4.58
C LYS A 106 19.30 16.54 4.24
N ASP A 107 19.45 17.85 4.47
CA ASP A 107 18.40 18.83 4.21
C ASP A 107 18.11 18.98 2.71
N MET A 108 19.16 18.97 1.87
CA MET A 108 19.03 18.92 0.42
C MET A 108 18.31 17.65 -0.05
N ALA A 109 18.57 16.49 0.59
CA ALA A 109 17.91 15.24 0.23
C ALA A 109 16.41 15.26 0.55
N VAL A 110 16.06 15.68 1.77
CA VAL A 110 14.69 15.77 2.27
C VAL A 110 13.85 16.72 1.42
N SER A 111 14.38 17.91 1.17
CA SER A 111 13.70 18.91 0.35
C SER A 111 13.55 18.45 -1.10
N SER A 112 14.48 17.65 -1.65
CA SER A 112 14.39 17.13 -3.03
C SER A 112 13.39 15.98 -3.14
N LEU A 113 13.31 15.11 -2.14
CA LEU A 113 12.24 14.11 -2.00
C LEU A 113 10.86 14.78 -1.92
N LYS A 114 10.69 15.80 -1.06
CA LYS A 114 9.41 16.55 -0.96
C LYS A 114 9.07 17.27 -2.27
N SER A 115 10.04 17.91 -2.91
CA SER A 115 9.85 18.57 -4.22
C SER A 115 9.55 17.61 -5.38
N SER A 116 10.06 16.38 -5.37
CA SER A 116 9.83 15.41 -6.45
C SER A 116 8.54 14.61 -6.27
N ILE A 117 8.10 14.38 -5.02
CA ILE A 117 6.95 13.52 -4.71
C ILE A 117 5.68 14.34 -4.47
N VAL A 118 5.73 15.41 -3.67
CA VAL A 118 4.54 16.09 -3.14
C VAL A 118 4.20 17.37 -3.91
N LEU A 119 5.20 18.13 -4.38
CA LEU A 119 4.99 19.44 -5.02
C LEU A 119 4.06 19.39 -6.24
N ALA A 120 4.13 18.33 -7.05
CA ALA A 120 3.24 18.16 -8.20
C ALA A 120 1.77 17.98 -7.77
N VAL A 121 1.55 17.31 -6.63
CA VAL A 121 0.23 17.11 -6.03
C VAL A 121 -0.30 18.43 -5.46
N GLU A 122 0.53 19.16 -4.70
CA GLU A 122 0.22 20.50 -4.16
C GLU A 122 -0.24 21.44 -5.27
N GLN A 123 0.58 21.63 -6.32
CA GLN A 123 0.26 22.51 -7.44
C GLN A 123 -1.03 22.10 -8.18
N ALA A 124 -1.29 20.79 -8.28
CA ALA A 124 -2.47 20.27 -8.95
C ALA A 124 -3.75 20.44 -8.09
N LEU A 125 -3.67 20.27 -6.77
CA LEU A 125 -4.76 20.54 -5.82
C LEU A 125 -5.09 22.04 -5.79
N ASP A 126 -4.07 22.90 -5.70
CA ASP A 126 -4.21 24.35 -5.77
C ASP A 126 -4.88 24.80 -7.07
N LYS A 127 -4.51 24.19 -8.21
CA LYS A 127 -5.21 24.45 -9.48
C LYS A 127 -6.67 23.99 -9.42
N ALA A 128 -6.96 22.83 -8.83
CA ALA A 128 -8.33 22.32 -8.74
C ALA A 128 -9.23 23.20 -7.85
N ARG A 129 -8.72 23.78 -6.76
CA ARG A 129 -9.45 24.80 -5.99
C ARG A 129 -9.72 26.05 -6.83
N ARG A 130 -8.73 26.56 -7.58
CA ARG A 130 -8.91 27.70 -8.49
C ARG A 130 -9.89 27.43 -9.63
N ASP A 131 -9.96 26.19 -10.10
CA ASP A 131 -10.91 25.73 -11.12
C ASP A 131 -12.33 25.46 -10.54
N GLY A 132 -12.54 25.63 -9.22
CA GLY A 132 -13.82 25.41 -8.54
C GLY A 132 -14.26 23.94 -8.47
N ILE A 133 -13.31 22.99 -8.45
CA ILE A 133 -13.63 21.54 -8.47
C ILE A 133 -14.37 21.09 -7.20
N ASP A 134 -14.15 21.77 -6.08
CA ASP A 134 -14.84 21.58 -4.80
C ASP A 134 -16.33 21.95 -4.83
N ASP A 135 -16.80 22.83 -5.72
CA ASP A 135 -18.22 23.14 -5.90
C ASP A 135 -19.04 21.99 -6.53
N TYR A 136 -18.35 20.98 -7.07
CA TYR A 136 -18.94 19.87 -7.81
C TYR A 136 -18.52 18.49 -7.26
N ALA A 137 -17.27 18.30 -6.84
CA ALA A 137 -16.71 17.02 -6.39
C ALA A 137 -15.98 17.09 -5.02
N PRO A 138 -16.54 17.74 -3.97
CA PRO A 138 -15.81 18.04 -2.73
C PRO A 138 -15.35 16.79 -1.98
N ARG A 139 -16.16 15.72 -2.01
CA ARG A 139 -15.83 14.44 -1.36
C ARG A 139 -14.64 13.73 -2.01
N THR A 140 -14.55 13.76 -3.34
CA THR A 140 -13.47 13.11 -4.08
C THR A 140 -12.19 13.94 -4.02
N LEU A 141 -12.31 15.27 -3.99
CA LEU A 141 -11.17 16.16 -3.78
C LEU A 141 -10.53 15.93 -2.40
N ARG A 142 -11.34 15.75 -1.34
CA ARG A 142 -10.85 15.47 0.02
C ARG A 142 -9.98 14.21 0.10
N LEU A 143 -10.35 13.14 -0.62
CA LEU A 143 -9.52 11.92 -0.67
C LEU A 143 -8.11 12.20 -1.26
N ALA A 144 -7.99 13.16 -2.18
CA ALA A 144 -6.70 13.58 -2.69
C ALA A 144 -5.90 14.42 -1.67
N GLU A 145 -6.57 15.24 -0.87
CA GLU A 145 -5.97 16.02 0.23
C GLU A 145 -5.47 15.11 1.36
N GLU A 146 -6.26 14.10 1.74
CA GLU A 146 -5.91 13.10 2.76
C GLU A 146 -4.70 12.26 2.34
N GLU A 147 -4.66 11.78 1.09
CA GLU A 147 -3.52 11.05 0.54
C GLU A 147 -2.26 11.94 0.41
N MET A 148 -2.40 13.23 0.05
CA MET A 148 -1.27 14.17 0.06
C MET A 148 -0.72 14.38 1.48
N LEU A 149 -1.59 14.43 2.49
CA LEU A 149 -1.18 14.51 3.90
C LEU A 149 -0.45 13.24 4.34
N LEU A 150 -0.91 12.05 3.92
CA LEU A 150 -0.22 10.78 4.17
C LEU A 150 1.15 10.71 3.49
N ALA A 151 1.28 11.19 2.25
CA ALA A 151 2.57 11.29 1.55
C ALA A 151 3.56 12.20 2.31
N THR A 152 3.08 13.37 2.72
CA THR A 152 3.88 14.38 3.44
C THR A 152 4.33 13.87 4.81
N THR A 153 3.40 13.39 5.62
CA THR A 153 3.68 12.85 6.96
C THR A 153 4.55 11.59 6.93
N THR A 154 4.44 10.76 5.89
CA THR A 154 5.34 9.60 5.69
C THR A 154 6.79 10.06 5.49
N LEU A 155 7.04 11.06 4.64
CA LEU A 155 8.40 11.62 4.44
C LEU A 155 8.94 12.35 5.67
N GLU A 156 8.07 12.97 6.46
CA GLU A 156 8.45 13.68 7.68
C GLU A 156 8.77 12.72 8.83
N ALA A 157 8.03 11.61 8.96
CA ALA A 157 8.24 10.58 9.96
C ALA A 157 9.44 9.66 9.63
N ASP A 158 9.54 9.16 8.40
CA ASP A 158 10.63 8.29 7.96
C ASP A 158 10.97 8.52 6.48
N ARG A 159 12.03 9.31 6.28
CA ARG A 159 12.56 9.75 4.97
C ARG A 159 13.03 8.60 4.09
N THR A 160 13.24 7.40 4.64
CA THR A 160 13.62 6.21 3.86
C THR A 160 12.41 5.54 3.20
N ARG A 161 11.18 5.84 3.66
CA ARG A 161 9.90 5.32 3.12
C ARG A 161 9.44 6.07 1.87
N GLU A 162 10.39 6.46 1.02
CA GLU A 162 10.16 7.12 -0.27
C GLU A 162 9.07 6.40 -1.09
N GLY A 163 9.17 5.07 -1.23
CA GLY A 163 8.20 4.27 -1.98
C GLY A 163 6.78 4.39 -1.45
N LYS A 164 6.59 4.36 -0.12
CA LYS A 164 5.26 4.52 0.48
C LYS A 164 4.72 5.94 0.30
N ALA A 165 5.55 6.96 0.49
CA ALA A 165 5.15 8.34 0.24
C ALA A 165 4.79 8.59 -1.23
N ARG A 166 5.48 7.94 -2.17
CA ARG A 166 5.20 8.00 -3.60
C ARG A 166 3.86 7.34 -3.95
N VAL A 167 3.54 6.18 -3.39
CA VAL A 167 2.21 5.55 -3.52
C VAL A 167 1.11 6.51 -3.05
N HIS A 168 1.26 7.12 -1.87
CA HIS A 168 0.29 8.12 -1.39
C HIS A 168 0.16 9.34 -2.32
N ALA A 169 1.26 9.86 -2.88
CA ALA A 169 1.22 10.95 -3.86
C ALA A 169 0.54 10.55 -5.19
N GLU A 170 0.77 9.32 -5.67
CA GLU A 170 0.10 8.75 -6.84
C GLU A 170 -1.40 8.54 -6.58
N ASN A 171 -1.78 8.03 -5.39
CA ASN A 171 -3.17 7.93 -4.94
C ASN A 171 -3.85 9.31 -4.95
N ALA A 172 -3.19 10.33 -4.41
CA ALA A 172 -3.70 11.70 -4.41
C ALA A 172 -3.96 12.22 -5.84
N MET A 173 -3.02 12.00 -6.77
CA MET A 173 -3.19 12.38 -8.19
C MET A 173 -4.31 11.60 -8.87
N ARG A 174 -4.51 10.31 -8.54
CA ARG A 174 -5.64 9.50 -9.04
C ARG A 174 -6.99 10.05 -8.55
N HIS A 175 -7.12 10.34 -7.26
CA HIS A 175 -8.34 10.94 -6.70
C HIS A 175 -8.61 12.33 -7.27
N LEU A 176 -7.58 13.14 -7.48
CA LEU A 176 -7.70 14.47 -8.08
C LEU A 176 -8.16 14.42 -9.54
N ALA A 177 -7.63 13.48 -10.34
CA ALA A 177 -8.10 13.26 -11.71
C ALA A 177 -9.56 12.82 -11.74
N HIS A 178 -9.97 11.93 -10.82
CA HIS A 178 -11.36 11.52 -10.67
C HIS A 178 -12.28 12.67 -10.24
N ALA A 179 -11.85 13.52 -9.29
CA ALA A 179 -12.59 14.70 -8.87
C ALA A 179 -12.84 15.67 -10.04
N ARG A 180 -11.85 15.89 -10.91
CA ARG A 180 -11.99 16.70 -12.13
C ARG A 180 -12.98 16.09 -13.14
N ALA A 181 -12.91 14.78 -13.37
CA ALA A 181 -13.84 14.08 -14.27
C ALA A 181 -15.29 14.15 -13.76
N LEU A 182 -15.51 13.94 -12.46
CA LEU A 182 -16.81 14.10 -11.82
C LEU A 182 -17.32 15.54 -11.93
N ALA A 183 -16.47 16.53 -11.63
CA ALA A 183 -16.83 17.94 -11.74
C ALA A 183 -17.26 18.31 -13.17
N GLN A 184 -16.52 17.86 -14.18
CA GLN A 184 -16.89 18.05 -15.59
C GLN A 184 -18.24 17.42 -15.92
N GLN A 185 -18.50 16.18 -15.49
CA GLN A 185 -19.78 15.50 -15.76
C GLN A 185 -20.96 16.19 -15.05
N ILE A 186 -20.79 16.58 -13.79
CA ILE A 186 -21.81 17.31 -13.01
C ILE A 186 -22.06 18.69 -13.63
N GLN A 187 -21.03 19.38 -14.13
CA GLN A 187 -21.19 20.62 -14.88
C GLN A 187 -21.99 20.43 -16.18
N ILE A 188 -21.78 19.33 -16.91
CA ILE A 188 -22.56 19.01 -18.12
C ILE A 188 -24.04 18.82 -17.77
N TRP A 189 -24.35 18.05 -16.73
CA TRP A 189 -25.73 17.81 -16.30
C TRP A 189 -26.40 19.07 -15.75
N ARG A 190 -25.72 19.85 -14.89
CA ARG A 190 -26.21 21.16 -14.41
C ARG A 190 -26.48 22.14 -15.56
N LYS A 191 -25.66 22.15 -16.61
CA LYS A 191 -25.87 23.01 -17.80
C LYS A 191 -27.04 22.58 -18.68
N ARG A 192 -27.53 21.34 -18.54
CA ARG A 192 -28.68 20.79 -19.27
C ARG A 192 -30.00 20.90 -18.51
N ASP A 193 -29.96 21.41 -17.26
CA ASP A 193 -31.08 21.39 -16.31
C ASP A 193 -31.69 19.97 -16.14
N ALA A 194 -30.82 18.96 -16.21
CA ALA A 194 -31.22 17.56 -16.19
C ALA A 194 -31.68 17.14 -14.79
N SER A 195 -32.80 16.41 -14.73
CA SER A 195 -33.29 15.81 -13.49
C SER A 195 -32.40 14.64 -13.06
N LEU A 196 -32.58 14.17 -11.82
CA LEU A 196 -31.92 12.93 -11.37
C LEU A 196 -32.37 11.70 -12.19
N GLU A 197 -33.61 11.72 -12.70
CA GLU A 197 -34.16 10.64 -13.54
C GLU A 197 -33.45 10.59 -14.90
N ASP A 198 -33.26 11.74 -15.57
CA ASP A 198 -32.49 11.83 -16.84
C ASP A 198 -31.06 11.29 -16.68
N VAL A 199 -30.43 11.58 -15.54
CA VAL A 199 -29.07 11.09 -15.23
C VAL A 199 -29.07 9.58 -15.01
N MET A 200 -30.07 9.02 -14.32
CA MET A 200 -30.17 7.56 -14.13
C MET A 200 -30.43 6.86 -15.47
N LEU A 201 -31.43 7.30 -16.24
CA LEU A 201 -31.78 6.72 -17.54
C LEU A 201 -30.60 6.71 -18.53
N TYR A 202 -29.77 7.76 -18.54
CA TYR A 202 -28.55 7.79 -19.34
C TYR A 202 -27.55 6.68 -18.97
N TYR A 203 -27.40 6.38 -17.67
CA TYR A 203 -26.55 5.28 -17.22
C TYR A 203 -27.19 3.91 -17.48
N GLU A 204 -28.51 3.76 -17.30
CA GLU A 204 -29.25 2.54 -17.63
C GLU A 204 -29.13 2.20 -19.12
N GLU A 205 -29.29 3.18 -20.03
CA GLU A 205 -29.04 3.03 -21.47
C GLU A 205 -27.57 2.63 -21.77
N GLY A 206 -26.63 3.11 -20.96
CA GLY A 206 -25.23 2.68 -20.99
C GLY A 206 -25.05 1.20 -20.64
N PHE A 207 -25.71 0.73 -19.58
CA PHE A 207 -25.71 -0.68 -19.18
C PHE A 207 -26.47 -1.55 -20.18
N GLU A 208 -27.61 -1.14 -20.73
CA GLU A 208 -28.34 -1.89 -21.76
C GLU A 208 -27.49 -2.16 -23.00
N ARG A 209 -26.78 -1.15 -23.51
CA ARG A 209 -25.83 -1.35 -24.61
C ARG A 209 -24.74 -2.38 -24.28
N ALA A 210 -24.26 -2.41 -23.03
CA ALA A 210 -23.31 -3.42 -22.58
C ALA A 210 -23.96 -4.80 -22.39
N GLY A 211 -25.23 -4.86 -22.01
CA GLY A 211 -26.00 -6.09 -21.77
C GLY A 211 -26.28 -6.81 -23.08
N LEU A 212 -26.82 -6.08 -24.05
CA LEU A 212 -27.02 -6.54 -25.42
C LEU A 212 -25.71 -7.03 -26.06
N ALA A 213 -24.58 -6.35 -25.81
CA ALA A 213 -23.27 -6.77 -26.32
C ALA A 213 -22.70 -8.03 -25.63
N ALA A 214 -23.23 -8.43 -24.48
CA ALA A 214 -22.75 -9.54 -23.67
C ALA A 214 -23.78 -10.69 -23.53
N ASP A 215 -24.91 -10.63 -24.26
CA ASP A 215 -26.06 -11.53 -24.14
C ASP A 215 -26.61 -11.62 -22.70
N VAL A 216 -26.66 -10.46 -22.02
CA VAL A 216 -27.13 -10.32 -20.64
C VAL A 216 -28.44 -9.56 -20.62
N ASP A 217 -29.53 -10.27 -20.39
CA ASP A 217 -30.86 -9.72 -20.12
C ASP A 217 -30.87 -8.93 -18.79
N LEU A 218 -31.21 -7.63 -18.87
CA LEU A 218 -31.23 -6.70 -17.76
C LEU A 218 -32.68 -6.35 -17.38
N ASP A 219 -33.06 -6.72 -16.15
CA ASP A 219 -34.39 -6.44 -15.62
C ASP A 219 -34.35 -5.21 -14.71
N TRP A 220 -34.60 -4.03 -15.27
CA TRP A 220 -34.64 -2.76 -14.52
C TRP A 220 -35.74 -2.69 -13.46
N SER A 221 -36.77 -3.55 -13.52
CA SER A 221 -37.76 -3.64 -12.42
C SER A 221 -37.14 -4.15 -11.11
N LYS A 222 -35.96 -4.79 -11.18
CA LYS A 222 -35.14 -5.21 -10.04
C LYS A 222 -34.02 -4.22 -9.69
N GLY A 223 -33.92 -3.10 -10.40
CA GLY A 223 -32.96 -2.02 -10.21
C GLY A 223 -31.50 -2.37 -10.57
N LEU A 224 -30.66 -1.33 -10.58
CA LEU A 224 -29.25 -1.37 -11.00
C LEU A 224 -28.43 -2.50 -10.35
N ASN A 225 -28.71 -2.84 -9.10
CA ASN A 225 -28.00 -3.89 -8.37
C ASN A 225 -28.21 -5.28 -9.01
N SER A 226 -29.40 -5.52 -9.59
CA SER A 226 -29.68 -6.73 -10.34
C SER A 226 -28.92 -6.73 -11.66
N ALA A 227 -28.86 -5.61 -12.38
CA ALA A 227 -28.04 -5.47 -13.59
C ALA A 227 -26.55 -5.76 -13.32
N VAL A 228 -25.98 -5.18 -12.26
CA VAL A 228 -24.59 -5.46 -11.83
C VAL A 228 -24.38 -6.94 -11.48
N ALA A 229 -25.32 -7.56 -10.76
CA ALA A 229 -25.25 -8.99 -10.45
C ALA A 229 -25.32 -9.87 -11.71
N ARG A 230 -26.16 -9.50 -12.69
CA ARG A 230 -26.28 -10.18 -14.00
C ARG A 230 -24.97 -10.12 -14.78
N PHE A 231 -24.36 -8.94 -14.93
CA PHE A 231 -23.03 -8.81 -15.55
C PHE A 231 -21.96 -9.62 -14.82
N THR A 232 -21.95 -9.58 -13.48
CA THR A 232 -20.99 -10.33 -12.66
C THR A 232 -21.13 -11.84 -12.89
N GLN A 233 -22.36 -12.34 -13.03
CA GLN A 233 -22.61 -13.76 -13.30
C GLN A 233 -22.25 -14.14 -14.75
N ALA A 234 -22.62 -13.32 -15.74
CA ALA A 234 -22.26 -13.56 -17.14
C ALA A 234 -20.75 -13.60 -17.34
N PHE A 235 -20.02 -12.66 -16.73
CA PHE A 235 -18.56 -12.62 -16.77
C PHE A 235 -17.91 -13.87 -16.13
N LYS A 236 -18.46 -14.37 -15.02
CA LYS A 236 -18.00 -15.65 -14.44
C LYS A 236 -18.22 -16.85 -15.36
N VAL A 237 -19.36 -16.90 -16.07
CA VAL A 237 -19.66 -17.97 -17.04
C VAL A 237 -18.69 -17.90 -18.22
N LEU A 238 -18.42 -16.70 -18.75
CA LEU A 238 -17.43 -16.48 -19.81
C LEU A 238 -16.01 -16.91 -19.39
N GLN A 239 -15.60 -16.60 -18.15
CA GLN A 239 -14.31 -17.08 -17.62
C GLN A 239 -14.25 -18.61 -17.47
N ALA A 240 -15.32 -19.25 -17.00
CA ALA A 240 -15.36 -20.70 -16.80
C ALA A 240 -15.36 -21.47 -18.14
N ALA A 241 -15.97 -20.92 -19.19
CA ALA A 241 -16.05 -21.54 -20.51
C ALA A 241 -14.72 -21.56 -21.31
N GLN A 242 -13.68 -20.87 -20.83
CA GLN A 242 -12.37 -20.74 -21.51
C GLN A 242 -11.30 -21.75 -21.04
N VAL A 243 -11.66 -22.74 -20.20
CA VAL A 243 -10.73 -23.77 -19.70
C VAL A 243 -10.80 -25.05 -20.56
N PRO A 244 -9.73 -25.49 -21.24
CA PRO A 244 -9.76 -26.67 -22.10
C PRO A 244 -9.58 -27.99 -21.33
N SER A 245 -10.44 -28.97 -21.61
CA SER A 245 -10.30 -30.40 -21.24
C SER A 245 -9.88 -31.22 -22.47
N ALA A 246 -9.11 -32.30 -22.37
CA ALA A 246 -8.38 -32.87 -23.53
C ALA A 246 -8.69 -34.33 -23.93
N THR A 247 -9.58 -35.06 -23.24
CA THR A 247 -9.57 -36.54 -23.20
C THR A 247 -10.13 -37.30 -24.41
N ALA A 248 -9.54 -37.12 -25.60
CA ALA A 248 -9.80 -37.95 -26.77
C ALA A 248 -8.50 -38.33 -27.51
N GLY A 249 -8.26 -39.58 -27.95
CA GLY A 249 -8.96 -40.86 -27.75
C GLY A 249 -8.18 -42.03 -28.41
N ALA A 250 -8.22 -43.27 -27.86
CA ALA A 250 -8.17 -44.54 -28.64
C ALA A 250 -8.12 -45.84 -27.79
N ALA A 251 -8.91 -46.85 -28.23
CA ALA A 251 -8.70 -48.32 -28.11
C ALA A 251 -8.66 -48.96 -26.69
N THR A 252 -8.47 -50.29 -26.47
CA THR A 252 -9.04 -51.55 -27.05
C THR A 252 -8.62 -52.81 -26.25
N THR A 253 -9.62 -53.58 -25.74
CA THR A 253 -9.64 -55.01 -25.29
C THR A 253 -9.23 -55.44 -23.86
N PRO A 254 -9.79 -56.56 -23.32
CA PRO A 254 -9.99 -56.74 -21.87
C PRO A 254 -9.28 -57.97 -21.23
N GLY A 255 -9.16 -57.97 -19.89
CA GLY A 255 -8.89 -59.20 -19.13
C GLY A 255 -8.43 -59.04 -17.68
N GLU A 256 -9.21 -59.64 -16.76
CA GLU A 256 -8.74 -60.49 -15.63
C GLU A 256 -8.25 -59.91 -14.27
N VAL A 257 -8.65 -60.64 -13.20
CA VAL A 257 -8.10 -60.79 -11.83
C VAL A 257 -8.19 -59.66 -10.76
N SER A 258 -9.19 -59.83 -9.88
CA SER A 258 -9.16 -59.78 -8.38
C SER A 258 -8.72 -58.56 -7.53
N HIS A 259 -9.46 -58.41 -6.42
CA HIS A 259 -9.15 -57.66 -5.18
C HIS A 259 -7.92 -58.27 -4.43
N PRO A 260 -7.31 -57.65 -3.37
CA PRO A 260 -7.90 -56.65 -2.46
C PRO A 260 -6.99 -55.53 -1.86
N ALA A 261 -7.65 -54.64 -1.11
CA ALA A 261 -7.24 -53.97 0.14
C ALA A 261 -5.93 -53.16 0.29
N SER A 262 -6.11 -52.06 1.04
CA SER A 262 -5.16 -51.41 1.96
C SER A 262 -4.00 -50.56 1.42
N THR A 263 -4.16 -49.26 1.67
CA THR A 263 -3.20 -48.41 2.38
C THR A 263 -1.74 -48.42 1.92
N THR A 264 -1.41 -47.45 1.06
CA THR A 264 -0.20 -46.67 1.28
C THR A 264 -0.49 -45.20 1.03
N GLU A 265 -0.48 -44.39 2.09
CA GLU A 265 -0.31 -42.95 1.94
C GLU A 265 1.07 -42.71 1.31
N THR A 266 1.09 -42.34 0.03
CA THR A 266 2.22 -41.59 -0.55
C THR A 266 1.73 -40.19 -0.86
N PRO A 267 2.56 -39.16 -0.59
CA PRO A 267 2.07 -37.80 -0.46
C PRO A 267 1.57 -37.29 -1.82
N ARG A 268 0.25 -37.13 -1.95
CA ARG A 268 -0.27 -36.13 -2.88
C ARG A 268 0.34 -34.81 -2.43
N VAL A 269 1.25 -34.30 -3.26
CA VAL A 269 1.80 -32.95 -3.16
C VAL A 269 0.61 -32.02 -2.95
N ARG A 270 0.48 -31.48 -1.73
CA ARG A 270 -0.67 -30.65 -1.36
C ARG A 270 -0.62 -29.42 -2.25
N GLY A 271 -1.62 -29.28 -3.13
CA GLY A 271 -1.70 -28.17 -4.05
C GLY A 271 -1.76 -26.84 -3.26
N PRO A 272 -1.15 -25.75 -3.74
CA PRO A 272 -0.89 -24.54 -2.95
C PRO A 272 -2.12 -23.72 -2.48
N GLY A 273 -3.35 -24.23 -2.67
CA GLY A 273 -4.60 -23.48 -2.45
C GLY A 273 -5.30 -23.66 -1.09
N GLU A 274 -5.29 -24.87 -0.51
CA GLU A 274 -6.18 -25.20 0.63
C GLU A 274 -5.98 -24.26 1.84
N ILE A 275 -7.07 -23.72 2.41
CA ILE A 275 -7.02 -22.79 3.55
C ILE A 275 -6.54 -23.57 4.79
N THR A 276 -5.27 -23.38 5.16
CA THR A 276 -4.69 -24.04 6.34
C THR A 276 -5.16 -23.37 7.63
N LEU A 277 -5.23 -24.15 8.72
CA LEU A 277 -5.57 -23.64 10.05
C LEU A 277 -4.60 -22.54 10.52
N GLU A 278 -3.33 -22.61 10.11
CA GLU A 278 -2.32 -21.60 10.42
C GLU A 278 -2.59 -20.26 9.71
N ARG A 279 -3.02 -20.27 8.43
CA ARG A 279 -3.46 -19.06 7.72
C ARG A 279 -4.73 -18.47 8.34
N LEU A 280 -5.64 -19.32 8.81
CA LEU A 280 -6.85 -18.88 9.51
C LEU A 280 -6.52 -18.12 10.80
N THR A 281 -5.69 -18.69 11.68
CA THR A 281 -5.27 -18.05 12.93
C THR A 281 -4.47 -16.75 12.68
N ALA A 282 -3.65 -16.71 11.64
CA ALA A 282 -2.92 -15.49 11.26
C ALA A 282 -3.85 -14.35 10.84
N VAL A 283 -4.96 -14.65 10.15
CA VAL A 283 -5.94 -13.66 9.69
C VAL A 283 -6.89 -13.22 10.81
N GLU A 284 -7.28 -14.12 11.70
CA GLU A 284 -8.05 -13.78 12.91
C GLU A 284 -7.27 -12.79 13.81
N ALA A 285 -5.96 -12.98 13.96
CA ALA A 285 -5.11 -12.13 14.80
C ALA A 285 -4.91 -10.68 14.29
N LEU A 286 -5.34 -10.35 13.06
CA LEU A 286 -5.25 -8.99 12.51
C LEU A 286 -6.35 -8.05 13.07
N PHE A 287 -7.44 -8.60 13.60
CA PHE A 287 -8.61 -7.86 14.04
C PHE A 287 -8.79 -7.93 15.55
N SER A 288 -9.21 -6.82 16.17
CA SER A 288 -9.74 -6.87 17.53
C SER A 288 -11.21 -7.36 17.51
N PRO A 289 -11.72 -7.95 18.62
CA PRO A 289 -13.11 -8.41 18.70
C PRO A 289 -14.19 -7.33 18.52
N THR A 290 -13.82 -6.05 18.53
CA THR A 290 -14.73 -4.93 18.23
C THR A 290 -14.65 -4.45 16.78
N GLU A 291 -13.71 -4.97 16.00
CA GLU A 291 -13.48 -4.60 14.59
C GLU A 291 -14.10 -5.64 13.63
N ALA A 292 -13.80 -6.93 13.80
CA ALA A 292 -14.34 -8.00 12.97
C ALA A 292 -14.27 -9.39 13.61
N ASP A 293 -15.22 -10.28 13.25
CA ASP A 293 -15.14 -11.73 13.51
C ASP A 293 -14.62 -12.47 12.26
N VAL A 294 -13.96 -13.62 12.41
CA VAL A 294 -13.42 -14.44 11.30
C VAL A 294 -13.92 -15.89 11.42
N LEU A 295 -14.62 -16.40 10.40
CA LEU A 295 -15.40 -17.66 10.48
C LEU A 295 -15.17 -18.56 9.25
N LEU A 296 -14.77 -19.81 9.46
CA LEU A 296 -14.66 -20.80 8.37
C LEU A 296 -16.02 -21.48 8.10
N LEU A 297 -16.45 -21.45 6.83
CA LEU A 297 -17.73 -21.98 6.36
C LEU A 297 -17.57 -23.34 5.64
N PRO A 298 -18.64 -24.16 5.56
CA PRO A 298 -18.64 -25.42 4.80
C PRO A 298 -18.22 -25.21 3.34
N GLY A 299 -17.40 -26.14 2.83
CA GLY A 299 -16.78 -26.03 1.50
C GLY A 299 -15.47 -25.22 1.47
N GLY A 300 -14.90 -24.84 2.63
CA GLY A 300 -13.56 -24.25 2.71
C GLY A 300 -13.51 -22.76 2.36
N ASN A 301 -14.60 -22.03 2.61
CA ASN A 301 -14.68 -20.58 2.39
C ASN A 301 -14.58 -19.84 3.73
N LEU A 302 -13.93 -18.68 3.76
CA LEU A 302 -13.69 -17.88 4.96
C LEU A 302 -14.54 -16.60 4.95
N LEU A 303 -15.31 -16.34 6.01
CA LEU A 303 -16.12 -15.15 6.18
C LEU A 303 -15.51 -14.22 7.24
N ILE A 304 -15.11 -13.01 6.84
CA ILE A 304 -14.68 -11.94 7.75
C ILE A 304 -15.86 -10.98 7.95
N ARG A 305 -16.40 -10.87 9.15
CA ARG A 305 -17.57 -10.04 9.45
C ARG A 305 -17.13 -8.75 10.16
N ALA A 306 -16.98 -7.67 9.41
CA ALA A 306 -16.50 -6.39 9.92
C ALA A 306 -17.63 -5.52 10.50
N HIS A 307 -17.55 -5.28 11.81
CA HIS A 307 -18.48 -4.48 12.61
C HIS A 307 -17.94 -3.09 12.97
N GLY A 308 -16.62 -2.88 12.88
CA GLY A 308 -15.94 -1.65 13.30
C GLY A 308 -16.06 -0.46 12.34
N PHE A 309 -16.81 -0.58 11.24
CA PHE A 309 -16.97 0.52 10.28
C PHE A 309 -17.85 1.64 10.85
N SER A 310 -17.30 2.85 10.92
CA SER A 310 -18.01 4.06 11.32
C SER A 310 -18.54 4.77 10.07
N PHE A 311 -19.86 4.92 10.00
CA PHE A 311 -20.56 5.65 8.95
C PHE A 311 -21.53 6.64 9.58
N ASP A 312 -21.56 7.88 9.09
CA ASP A 312 -22.60 8.86 9.45
C ASP A 312 -24.01 8.35 9.13
N ASP A 313 -25.04 8.94 9.74
CA ASP A 313 -26.42 8.52 9.50
C ASP A 313 -26.82 8.71 8.03
N GLY A 314 -27.48 7.71 7.45
CA GLY A 314 -27.83 7.66 6.04
C GLY A 314 -26.64 7.68 5.05
N SER A 315 -25.39 7.58 5.52
CA SER A 315 -24.18 7.80 4.73
C SER A 315 -23.42 6.50 4.44
N ALA A 316 -22.97 6.32 3.20
CA ALA A 316 -22.09 5.21 2.79
C ALA A 316 -20.61 5.62 2.67
N ILE A 317 -20.24 6.76 3.27
CA ILE A 317 -18.95 7.41 3.06
C ILE A 317 -17.94 6.84 4.03
N LEU A 318 -16.86 6.27 3.51
CA LEU A 318 -15.68 5.92 4.30
C LEU A 318 -14.84 7.17 4.54
N ASP A 319 -14.55 7.45 5.80
CA ASP A 319 -13.68 8.53 6.24
C ASP A 319 -12.34 7.99 6.78
N SER A 320 -11.47 8.91 7.23
CA SER A 320 -10.15 8.59 7.78
C SER A 320 -10.16 7.67 9.00
N SER A 321 -11.26 7.62 9.78
CA SER A 321 -11.38 6.72 10.93
C SER A 321 -11.48 5.25 10.53
N ASN A 322 -11.96 4.97 9.31
CA ASN A 322 -12.13 3.63 8.77
C ASN A 322 -10.85 3.04 8.15
N LEU A 323 -9.85 3.88 7.83
CA LEU A 323 -8.66 3.47 7.08
C LEU A 323 -7.82 2.39 7.78
N ASN A 324 -7.75 2.40 9.12
CA ASN A 324 -7.02 1.38 9.87
C ASN A 324 -7.66 -0.01 9.73
N LEU A 325 -9.00 -0.09 9.76
CA LEU A 325 -9.74 -1.34 9.56
C LEU A 325 -9.67 -1.81 8.10
N LEU A 326 -9.72 -0.88 7.15
CA LEU A 326 -9.55 -1.18 5.72
C LEU A 326 -8.17 -1.78 5.43
N ASN A 327 -7.10 -1.26 6.04
CA ASN A 327 -5.75 -1.80 5.87
C ASN A 327 -5.60 -3.21 6.48
N LYS A 328 -6.16 -3.46 7.68
CA LYS A 328 -6.20 -4.81 8.25
C LYS A 328 -6.97 -5.80 7.38
N LEU A 329 -8.06 -5.35 6.74
CA LEU A 329 -8.81 -6.16 5.77
C LEU A 329 -7.99 -6.47 4.52
N ILE A 330 -7.20 -5.51 4.02
CA ILE A 330 -6.24 -5.71 2.93
C ILE A 330 -5.21 -6.78 3.32
N ASP A 331 -4.51 -6.59 4.44
CA ASP A 331 -3.48 -7.53 4.95
C ASP A 331 -4.03 -8.95 5.14
N ALA A 332 -5.29 -9.07 5.60
CA ALA A 332 -6.00 -10.34 5.79
C ALA A 332 -6.33 -11.05 4.46
N ILE A 333 -6.71 -10.28 3.44
CA ILE A 333 -7.11 -10.79 2.13
C ILE A 333 -5.90 -11.16 1.28
N GLU A 334 -4.76 -10.46 1.44
CA GLU A 334 -3.50 -10.79 0.77
C GLU A 334 -2.94 -12.17 1.19
N GLN A 335 -3.31 -12.71 2.36
CA GLN A 335 -3.04 -14.10 2.75
C GLN A 335 -3.76 -15.14 1.88
N PHE A 336 -4.77 -14.70 1.11
CA PHE A 336 -5.55 -15.52 0.19
C PHE A 336 -5.47 -14.96 -1.24
N PRO A 337 -4.26 -14.97 -1.84
CA PRO A 337 -3.98 -14.29 -3.11
C PRO A 337 -4.74 -14.85 -4.31
N ASP A 338 -5.42 -15.99 -4.18
CA ASP A 338 -6.25 -16.63 -5.22
C ASP A 338 -7.77 -16.64 -4.89
N GLY A 339 -8.18 -16.22 -3.69
CA GLY A 339 -9.57 -16.31 -3.22
C GLY A 339 -10.53 -15.29 -3.85
N ARG A 340 -11.81 -15.65 -4.05
CA ARG A 340 -12.87 -14.74 -4.53
C ARG A 340 -13.68 -14.18 -3.38
N LEU A 341 -13.76 -12.86 -3.29
CA LEU A 341 -14.36 -12.09 -2.21
C LEU A 341 -15.80 -11.70 -2.55
N LEU A 342 -16.70 -11.70 -1.57
CA LEU A 342 -18.03 -11.11 -1.64
C LEU A 342 -18.25 -10.21 -0.43
N PHE A 343 -18.48 -8.92 -0.65
CA PHE A 343 -18.71 -7.91 0.38
C PHE A 343 -20.22 -7.69 0.56
N SER A 344 -20.81 -8.19 1.64
CA SER A 344 -22.24 -8.09 1.95
C SER A 344 -22.50 -7.04 3.02
N GLY A 345 -23.23 -5.98 2.69
CA GLY A 345 -23.57 -4.91 3.63
C GLY A 345 -24.92 -5.10 4.30
N HIS A 346 -25.01 -4.75 5.58
CA HIS A 346 -26.22 -4.86 6.38
C HIS A 346 -26.49 -3.56 7.17
N THR A 347 -27.75 -3.36 7.56
CA THR A 347 -28.21 -2.23 8.37
C THR A 347 -29.11 -2.71 9.51
N ASP A 348 -29.36 -1.85 10.49
CA ASP A 348 -30.48 -2.05 11.42
C ASP A 348 -31.84 -1.73 10.74
N ASN A 349 -32.94 -1.97 11.46
CA ASN A 349 -34.31 -1.78 10.97
C ASN A 349 -34.86 -0.35 11.10
N GLN A 350 -34.03 0.66 11.33
CA GLN A 350 -34.50 2.03 11.49
C GLN A 350 -34.65 2.71 10.13
N GLY A 351 -35.87 3.08 9.77
CA GLY A 351 -36.18 3.67 8.46
C GLY A 351 -37.08 2.77 7.63
N LYS A 352 -36.94 2.83 6.30
CA LYS A 352 -37.69 1.98 5.36
C LYS A 352 -36.76 0.90 4.82
N ALA A 353 -37.20 -0.36 4.80
CA ALA A 353 -36.42 -1.51 4.35
C ALA A 353 -35.68 -1.29 3.02
N GLU A 354 -36.32 -0.69 2.00
CA GLU A 354 -35.63 -0.36 0.73
C GLU A 354 -34.51 0.67 0.87
N ARG A 355 -34.69 1.70 1.71
CA ARG A 355 -33.64 2.70 2.00
C ARG A 355 -32.47 2.01 2.70
N ASN A 356 -32.78 1.10 3.61
CA ASN A 356 -31.80 0.34 4.39
C ASN A 356 -31.05 -0.66 3.50
N ARG A 357 -31.73 -1.40 2.62
CA ARG A 357 -31.11 -2.30 1.64
C ARG A 357 -30.20 -1.58 0.65
N ARG A 358 -30.62 -0.43 0.11
CA ARG A 358 -29.77 0.44 -0.73
C ARG A 358 -28.56 0.98 0.04
N LEU A 359 -28.75 1.58 1.21
CA LEU A 359 -27.67 2.13 2.04
C LEU A 359 -26.65 1.05 2.45
N SER A 360 -27.13 -0.16 2.76
CA SER A 360 -26.26 -1.28 3.11
C SER A 360 -25.37 -1.72 1.95
N LEU A 361 -25.91 -1.79 0.72
CA LEU A 361 -25.11 -2.08 -0.47
C LEU A 361 -24.06 -1.00 -0.69
N GLU A 362 -24.47 0.27 -0.67
CA GLU A 362 -23.57 1.41 -0.92
C GLU A 362 -22.38 1.39 0.04
N ARG A 363 -22.61 1.03 1.32
CA ARG A 363 -21.58 0.85 2.34
C ARG A 363 -20.62 -0.31 2.02
N ALA A 364 -21.14 -1.50 1.70
CA ALA A 364 -20.30 -2.62 1.30
C ALA A 364 -19.54 -2.36 0.00
N GLN A 365 -20.15 -1.65 -0.95
CA GLN A 365 -19.54 -1.28 -2.22
C GLN A 365 -18.39 -0.29 -2.00
N ALA A 366 -18.53 0.67 -1.07
CA ALA A 366 -17.45 1.56 -0.69
C ALA A 366 -16.25 0.78 -0.13
N VAL A 367 -16.48 -0.17 0.78
CA VAL A 367 -15.42 -0.98 1.41
C VAL A 367 -14.75 -1.91 0.40
N ALA A 368 -15.53 -2.64 -0.39
CA ALA A 368 -15.04 -3.52 -1.45
C ALA A 368 -14.19 -2.77 -2.48
N ASN A 369 -14.65 -1.58 -2.90
CA ASN A 369 -13.93 -0.73 -3.85
C ASN A 369 -12.66 -0.11 -3.27
N PHE A 370 -12.57 0.06 -1.95
CA PHE A 370 -11.35 0.54 -1.29
C PHE A 370 -10.35 -0.62 -1.14
N VAL A 371 -10.74 -1.68 -0.42
CA VAL A 371 -9.92 -2.86 -0.13
C VAL A 371 -9.41 -3.50 -1.42
N GLY A 372 -10.29 -3.70 -2.40
CA GLY A 372 -9.94 -4.25 -3.70
C GLY A 372 -8.91 -3.43 -4.47
N ARG A 373 -8.97 -2.11 -4.34
CA ARG A 373 -8.10 -1.19 -5.08
C ARG A 373 -6.69 -1.11 -4.49
N GLU A 374 -6.57 -1.05 -3.17
CA GLU A 374 -5.27 -0.87 -2.52
C GLU A 374 -4.50 -2.20 -2.36
N ALA A 375 -5.18 -3.32 -2.14
CA ALA A 375 -4.56 -4.67 -2.17
C ALA A 375 -4.28 -5.21 -3.59
N GLY A 376 -4.61 -4.44 -4.63
CA GLY A 376 -4.51 -4.89 -6.03
C GLY A 376 -5.37 -6.10 -6.40
N ILE A 377 -6.43 -6.38 -5.64
CA ILE A 377 -7.29 -7.55 -5.89
C ILE A 377 -8.12 -7.31 -7.15
N PRO A 378 -8.08 -8.24 -8.13
CA PRO A 378 -8.91 -8.16 -9.33
C PRO A 378 -10.41 -8.04 -8.99
N LYS A 379 -11.14 -7.10 -9.61
CA LYS A 379 -12.57 -6.87 -9.33
C LYS A 379 -13.44 -8.09 -9.67
N GLU A 380 -12.95 -8.95 -10.52
CA GLU A 380 -13.51 -10.23 -10.94
C GLU A 380 -13.54 -11.23 -9.78
N ARG A 381 -12.67 -10.99 -8.78
CA ARG A 381 -12.63 -11.64 -7.47
C ARG A 381 -13.32 -10.80 -6.40
N ILE A 382 -14.12 -9.79 -6.74
CA ILE A 382 -14.85 -8.94 -5.80
C ILE A 382 -16.30 -8.80 -6.22
N GLN A 383 -17.19 -9.44 -5.47
CA GLN A 383 -18.61 -9.18 -5.53
C GLN A 383 -19.02 -8.27 -4.38
N VAL A 384 -20.17 -7.61 -4.53
CA VAL A 384 -20.77 -6.80 -3.48
C VAL A 384 -22.28 -6.96 -3.49
N GLU A 385 -22.88 -7.09 -2.31
CA GLU A 385 -24.32 -7.20 -2.11
C GLU A 385 -24.77 -6.30 -0.94
N GLY A 386 -26.03 -5.89 -0.93
CA GLY A 386 -26.66 -5.21 0.21
C GLY A 386 -27.89 -5.98 0.63
N GLN A 387 -27.89 -6.42 1.88
CA GLN A 387 -28.94 -7.23 2.48
C GLN A 387 -29.89 -6.41 3.35
N GLY A 388 -29.60 -5.13 3.56
CA GLY A 388 -30.44 -4.22 4.36
C GLY A 388 -30.64 -4.71 5.78
N GLU A 389 -31.87 -4.60 6.24
CA GLU A 389 -32.35 -5.13 7.51
C GLU A 389 -32.82 -6.60 7.43
N ASP A 390 -32.81 -7.21 6.23
CA ASP A 390 -33.52 -8.46 5.94
C ASP A 390 -32.80 -9.72 6.46
N THR A 391 -31.56 -9.57 6.93
CA THR A 391 -30.78 -10.64 7.61
C THR A 391 -30.10 -10.09 8.89
N PRO A 392 -30.88 -9.81 9.94
CA PRO A 392 -30.35 -9.31 11.20
C PRO A 392 -29.68 -10.46 11.99
N LEU A 393 -28.55 -10.18 12.63
CA LEU A 393 -27.86 -11.13 13.52
C LEU A 393 -28.36 -11.06 14.96
N ALA A 394 -28.87 -9.89 15.36
CA ALA A 394 -29.46 -9.66 16.67
C ALA A 394 -30.82 -8.96 16.51
N ALA A 395 -31.71 -9.12 17.49
CA ALA A 395 -32.98 -8.41 17.52
C ALA A 395 -32.74 -6.88 17.56
N ASN A 396 -33.50 -6.10 16.80
CA ASN A 396 -33.31 -4.64 16.70
C ASN A 396 -33.91 -3.87 17.91
N ASP A 397 -33.80 -4.41 19.12
CA ASP A 397 -34.41 -3.88 20.35
C ASP A 397 -33.52 -2.88 21.11
N SER A 398 -32.21 -2.96 20.94
CA SER A 398 -31.20 -2.21 21.69
C SER A 398 -30.16 -1.55 20.77
N ALA A 399 -29.51 -0.48 21.25
CA ALA A 399 -28.56 0.29 20.44
C ALA A 399 -27.33 -0.54 20.03
N ASP A 400 -26.86 -1.43 20.92
CA ASP A 400 -25.73 -2.30 20.64
C ASP A 400 -26.09 -3.43 19.67
N ALA A 401 -27.28 -4.04 19.80
CA ALA A 401 -27.77 -5.00 18.81
C ALA A 401 -27.95 -4.38 17.40
N LYS A 402 -28.41 -3.12 17.33
CA LYS A 402 -28.45 -2.35 16.07
C LYS A 402 -27.06 -2.08 15.50
N ARG A 403 -26.05 -1.85 16.34
CA ARG A 403 -24.64 -1.75 15.88
C ARG A 403 -24.15 -3.04 15.24
N PHE A 404 -24.42 -4.21 15.83
CA PHE A 404 -24.06 -5.50 15.20
C PHE A 404 -24.77 -5.73 13.86
N ASN A 405 -25.99 -5.21 13.67
CA ASN A 405 -26.71 -5.29 12.40
C ASN A 405 -26.17 -4.32 11.33
N ARG A 406 -25.58 -3.17 11.71
CA ARG A 406 -24.88 -2.24 10.78
C ARG A 406 -23.43 -2.68 10.53
N ARG A 407 -23.23 -3.63 9.63
CA ARG A 407 -21.94 -4.31 9.38
C ARG A 407 -21.68 -4.54 7.89
N ILE A 408 -20.45 -4.95 7.57
CA ILE A 408 -20.07 -5.45 6.24
C ILE A 408 -19.36 -6.80 6.41
N GLU A 409 -19.89 -7.85 5.79
CA GLU A 409 -19.24 -9.17 5.75
C GLU A 409 -18.43 -9.32 4.47
N ILE A 410 -17.30 -10.03 4.51
CA ILE A 410 -16.40 -10.28 3.38
C ILE A 410 -16.19 -11.79 3.32
N LEU A 411 -16.82 -12.46 2.35
CA LEU A 411 -16.71 -13.91 2.14
C LEU A 411 -15.63 -14.21 1.09
N LEU A 412 -14.48 -14.67 1.55
CA LEU A 412 -13.39 -15.21 0.74
C LEU A 412 -13.68 -16.67 0.39
N ARG A 413 -13.81 -16.96 -0.90
CA ARG A 413 -14.11 -18.28 -1.44
C ARG A 413 -12.87 -18.89 -2.10
N HIS A 414 -12.54 -20.12 -1.76
CA HIS A 414 -11.40 -20.83 -2.34
C HIS A 414 -11.66 -21.21 -3.81
N ALA A 415 -10.60 -21.37 -4.60
CA ALA A 415 -10.66 -21.80 -6.01
C ALA A 415 -10.25 -23.28 -6.13
N GLU A 416 -11.19 -24.14 -6.53
CA GLU A 416 -10.92 -25.58 -6.70
C GLU A 416 -9.91 -25.85 -7.82
N ALA A 417 -8.94 -26.73 -7.59
CA ALA A 417 -7.85 -26.99 -8.52
C ALA A 417 -8.35 -27.77 -9.76
N ALA A 418 -8.26 -27.15 -10.94
CA ALA A 418 -8.62 -27.79 -12.20
C ALA A 418 -7.70 -29.00 -12.48
N THR A 419 -8.30 -30.19 -12.51
CA THR A 419 -7.61 -31.44 -12.88
C THR A 419 -7.36 -31.45 -14.39
N PRO A 420 -6.13 -31.66 -14.88
CA PRO A 420 -5.88 -31.89 -16.29
C PRO A 420 -6.33 -33.31 -16.65
N ALA A 421 -7.56 -33.44 -17.15
CA ALA A 421 -7.97 -34.65 -17.83
C ALA A 421 -7.19 -34.76 -19.15
N ALA A 422 -6.32 -35.77 -19.20
CA ALA A 422 -5.32 -36.12 -20.22
C ALA A 422 -5.74 -35.96 -21.70
N ALA A 423 -4.81 -36.09 -22.65
CA ALA A 423 -5.18 -36.39 -24.05
C ALA A 423 -5.01 -37.90 -24.27
N SER A 424 -6.08 -38.62 -24.59
CA SER A 424 -6.03 -40.08 -24.73
C SER A 424 -5.48 -40.49 -26.11
N ALA A 425 -4.79 -41.63 -26.19
CA ALA A 425 -4.70 -42.45 -27.41
C ALA A 425 -3.90 -43.76 -27.20
N SER A 426 -4.62 -44.88 -27.14
CA SER A 426 -4.29 -46.17 -27.79
C SER A 426 -4.02 -47.38 -26.88
N ARG A 427 -5.09 -48.19 -26.76
CA ARG A 427 -5.20 -49.59 -26.28
C ARG A 427 -5.59 -49.76 -24.81
#